data_AF-X6M4T9-F1
#
_entry.id   AF-X6M4T9-F1
#
_cell.length_a   1.000
_cell.length_b   1.000
_cell.length_c   1.000
_cell.angle_alpha   90.00
_cell.angle_beta   90.00
_cell.angle_gamma   90.00
#
_symmetry.space_group_name_H-M   'P 1'
#
loop_
_entity.id
_entity.type
_entity.pdbx_description
1 polymer ?
#
loop_
_entity_poly.entity_id
_entity_poly.type
_entity_poly.pdbx_seq_one_letter_code
_entity_poly.pdbx_strand_id
1 'polypeptide(L)'
;TSCDKQHTSYDKQFTSYDGQHTSYDKQFTSCDKQHTSYDKQPNLDFKAVITSSPACTEQIEKMKQELFRISLEQNRMNALIENLDCNKKRALQDIENFFDEIKQLLQIQKRAALYNVTHYTNEKKNELTNYLKYLQECSTRMNDYINELIFWDSNKPRVDGLTIPFCSNSLQLDQAMYDYDTSVILGLNNDKDNISCSLQQILNQKLVIVEQGSIKVEDIIIQRNDTDNPMALVYWCVDGLTIDDRSSFELEVSSCNENDNNDKWYISAMSPGANTRGVIIINDEKENKLKWGNKYIIRMKFHRFKISQTPFSENYFVYLTDNFIDSNIINAKEIKALESLLPQNYSKVKLLYRGSEYNFDAKAFRNKCNGKEQTIVIVLSELNY
;
A
#
# COMPACT_ATOMS: atom_id res chain seq x y z
N THR A 1 46.46 70.25 -17.75
CA THR A 1 45.42 69.55 -18.53
C THR A 1 45.33 68.14 -17.99
N SER A 2 44.39 67.93 -17.07
CA SER A 2 44.19 66.66 -16.34
C SER A 2 43.17 65.82 -17.10
N CYS A 3 43.49 64.57 -17.42
CA CYS A 3 42.55 63.63 -18.04
C CYS A 3 41.90 62.78 -16.95
N ASP A 4 40.58 62.92 -16.83
CA ASP A 4 39.72 62.06 -16.00
C ASP A 4 39.76 60.61 -16.53
N LYS A 5 40.19 59.68 -15.67
CA LYS A 5 39.95 58.25 -15.85
C LYS A 5 38.73 57.85 -15.02
N GLN A 6 37.60 57.60 -15.69
CA GLN A 6 36.43 56.97 -15.08
C GLN A 6 36.66 55.46 -14.98
N HIS A 7 36.67 54.92 -13.75
CA HIS A 7 36.52 53.49 -13.50
C HIS A 7 35.04 53.12 -13.54
N THR A 8 34.63 52.27 -14.48
CA THR A 8 33.33 51.60 -14.45
C THR A 8 33.47 50.33 -13.61
N SER A 9 32.91 50.34 -12.41
CA SER A 9 32.72 49.15 -11.57
C SER A 9 31.50 48.38 -12.09
N TYR A 10 31.68 47.12 -12.50
CA TYR A 10 30.56 46.21 -12.75
C TYR A 10 30.17 45.55 -11.44
N ASP A 11 29.08 46.02 -10.83
CA ASP A 11 28.40 45.29 -9.76
C ASP A 11 27.77 44.02 -10.33
N LYS A 12 28.45 42.88 -10.15
CA LYS A 12 27.81 41.57 -10.28
C LYS A 12 26.91 41.36 -9.07
N GLN A 13 25.62 41.63 -9.25
CA GLN A 13 24.58 41.21 -8.32
C GLN A 13 24.51 39.68 -8.31
N PHE A 14 25.03 39.06 -7.26
CA PHE A 14 24.63 37.71 -6.88
C PHE A 14 23.24 37.80 -6.26
N THR A 15 22.22 37.35 -6.97
CA THR A 15 20.93 37.04 -6.37
C THR A 15 21.07 35.77 -5.55
N SER A 16 21.38 35.90 -4.26
CA SER A 16 21.12 34.82 -3.31
C SER A 16 19.61 34.68 -3.18
N TYR A 17 19.05 33.60 -3.70
CA TYR A 17 17.70 33.18 -3.31
C TYR A 17 17.77 32.70 -1.87
N ASP A 18 17.49 33.60 -0.93
CA ASP A 18 17.12 33.22 0.44
C ASP A 18 15.83 32.39 0.32
N GLY A 19 15.99 31.07 0.42
CA GLY A 19 14.89 30.17 0.65
C GLY A 19 14.31 30.50 2.02
N GLN A 20 13.29 31.36 2.05
CA GLN A 20 12.47 31.56 3.23
C GLN A 20 11.90 30.21 3.65
N HIS A 21 12.53 29.58 4.64
CA HIS A 21 11.89 28.59 5.47
C HIS A 21 10.83 29.34 6.26
N THR A 22 9.62 29.44 5.70
CA THR A 22 8.43 29.67 6.50
C THR A 22 8.25 28.44 7.38
N SER A 23 8.86 28.49 8.56
CA SER A 23 8.47 27.64 9.68
C SER A 23 7.01 27.96 9.97
N TYR A 24 6.10 27.16 9.43
CA TYR A 24 4.73 27.17 9.93
C TYR A 24 4.80 26.61 11.35
N ASP A 25 4.76 27.49 12.35
CA ASP A 25 4.33 27.12 13.69
C ASP A 25 2.86 26.67 13.58
N LYS A 26 2.66 25.44 13.10
CA LYS A 26 1.35 24.76 13.16
C LYS A 26 1.09 24.52 14.64
N GLN A 27 0.29 25.42 15.23
CA GLN A 27 -0.30 25.20 16.55
C GLN A 27 -1.12 23.92 16.47
N PHE A 28 -0.56 22.80 16.93
CA PHE A 28 -1.31 21.60 17.20
C PHE A 28 -2.35 21.99 18.25
N THR A 29 -3.59 22.21 17.81
CA THR A 29 -4.75 22.18 18.70
C THR A 29 -4.87 20.72 19.09
N SER A 30 -4.09 20.30 20.07
CA SER A 30 -4.14 18.92 20.51
C SER A 30 -5.54 18.69 21.07
N CYS A 31 -6.26 17.74 20.49
CA CYS A 31 -7.45 17.18 21.12
C CYS A 31 -7.04 16.28 22.31
N ASP A 32 -5.94 16.59 23.01
CA ASP A 32 -5.54 15.93 24.25
C ASP A 32 -6.29 16.54 25.42
N LYS A 33 -7.60 16.73 25.27
CA LYS A 33 -8.48 16.76 26.45
C LYS A 33 -8.44 15.34 27.01
N GLN A 34 -7.45 15.11 27.86
CA GLN A 34 -7.36 13.95 28.73
C GLN A 34 -8.76 13.70 29.29
N HIS A 35 -9.20 12.45 29.19
CA HIS A 35 -10.45 11.93 29.72
C HIS A 35 -10.61 12.29 31.20
N THR A 36 -11.06 13.51 31.48
CA THR A 36 -11.51 13.90 32.81
C THR A 36 -12.83 13.20 33.02
N SER A 37 -12.70 11.97 33.54
CA SER A 37 -13.63 11.24 34.40
C SER A 37 -15.13 11.43 34.03
N TYR A 38 -15.71 10.37 33.47
CA TYR A 38 -17.14 10.23 33.20
C TYR A 38 -18.02 10.20 34.47
N ASP A 39 -17.53 10.68 35.62
CA ASP A 39 -18.20 10.57 36.91
C ASP A 39 -19.18 11.70 37.18
N LYS A 40 -19.54 12.51 36.17
CA LYS A 40 -20.67 13.43 36.30
C LYS A 40 -21.97 12.61 36.37
N GLN A 41 -22.42 12.34 37.59
CA GLN A 41 -23.72 11.74 37.82
C GLN A 41 -24.81 12.56 37.11
N PRO A 42 -25.69 11.92 36.33
CA PRO A 42 -26.79 12.63 35.70
C PRO A 42 -27.71 13.19 36.78
N ASN A 43 -27.88 14.51 36.79
CA ASN A 43 -28.78 15.18 37.72
C ASN A 43 -30.22 15.00 37.23
N LEU A 44 -30.85 13.90 37.63
CA LEU A 44 -32.24 13.61 37.35
C LEU A 44 -33.10 14.16 38.50
N ASP A 45 -33.73 15.31 38.28
CA ASP A 45 -34.67 15.89 39.24
C ASP A 45 -36.02 15.16 39.16
N PHE A 46 -36.21 14.17 40.03
CA PHE A 46 -37.47 13.46 40.15
C PHE A 46 -38.38 14.18 41.15
N LYS A 47 -39.50 14.72 40.66
CA LYS A 47 -40.56 15.21 41.55
C LYS A 47 -41.05 14.07 42.43
N ALA A 48 -41.04 14.26 43.75
CA ALA A 48 -41.44 13.22 44.70
C ALA A 48 -42.91 12.80 44.46
N VAL A 49 -43.10 11.57 43.98
CA VAL A 49 -44.42 10.97 43.83
C VAL A 49 -44.72 10.16 45.08
N ILE A 50 -45.70 10.61 45.88
CA ILE A 50 -46.16 9.90 47.08
C ILE A 50 -47.34 9.01 46.65
N THR A 51 -47.17 7.69 46.76
CA THR A 51 -48.25 6.72 46.55
C THR A 51 -48.43 5.88 47.81
N SER A 52 -49.67 5.50 48.12
CA SER A 52 -49.98 4.63 49.25
C SER A 52 -49.84 3.13 48.93
N SER A 53 -49.54 2.76 47.68
CA SER A 53 -49.43 1.37 47.23
C SER A 53 -47.97 0.91 47.20
N PRO A 54 -47.57 -0.07 48.04
CA PRO A 54 -46.19 -0.59 48.04
C PRO A 54 -45.73 -1.13 46.68
N ALA A 55 -46.65 -1.79 45.95
CA ALA A 55 -46.37 -2.30 44.61
C ALA A 55 -46.07 -1.17 43.60
N CYS A 56 -46.76 -0.03 43.72
CA CYS A 56 -46.51 1.14 42.89
C CYS A 56 -45.16 1.78 43.22
N THR A 57 -44.81 1.86 44.52
CA THR A 57 -43.51 2.34 44.97
C THR A 57 -42.35 1.51 44.43
N GLU A 58 -42.46 0.17 44.46
CA GLU A 58 -41.43 -0.72 43.89
C GLU A 58 -41.26 -0.51 42.37
N GLN A 59 -42.36 -0.39 41.62
CA GLN A 59 -42.31 -0.12 40.19
C GLN A 59 -41.68 1.23 39.87
N ILE A 60 -41.99 2.27 40.65
CA ILE A 60 -41.38 3.60 40.50
C ILE A 60 -39.87 3.55 40.71
N GLU A 61 -39.39 2.84 41.74
CA GLU A 61 -37.95 2.70 41.97
C GLU A 61 -37.25 1.92 40.84
N LYS A 62 -37.87 0.86 40.31
CA LYS A 62 -37.35 0.17 39.10
C LYS A 62 -37.27 1.11 37.90
N MET A 63 -38.30 1.91 37.65
CA MET A 63 -38.28 2.89 36.55
C MET A 63 -37.21 3.97 36.74
N LYS A 64 -36.99 4.45 37.97
CA LYS A 64 -35.89 5.39 38.27
C LYS A 64 -34.52 4.78 38.00
N GLN A 65 -34.31 3.51 38.38
CA GLN A 65 -33.08 2.79 38.09
C GLN A 65 -32.84 2.64 36.58
N GLU A 66 -33.87 2.29 35.81
CA GLU A 66 -33.77 2.19 34.36
C GLU A 66 -33.52 3.56 33.71
N LEU A 67 -34.19 4.64 34.16
CA LEU A 67 -33.92 5.99 33.69
C LEU A 67 -32.48 6.44 33.98
N PHE A 68 -31.95 6.07 35.14
CA PHE A 68 -30.54 6.32 35.47
C PHE A 68 -29.59 5.58 34.52
N ARG A 69 -29.86 4.30 34.22
CA ARG A 69 -29.10 3.51 33.24
C ARG A 69 -29.14 4.13 31.84
N ILE A 70 -30.32 4.54 31.38
CA ILE A 70 -30.49 5.22 30.08
C ILE A 70 -29.68 6.51 30.04
N SER A 71 -29.73 7.32 31.11
CA SER A 71 -28.98 8.58 31.15
C SER A 71 -27.46 8.37 31.15
N LEU A 72 -26.97 7.32 31.83
CA LEU A 72 -25.57 6.94 31.77
C LEU A 72 -25.14 6.52 30.35
N GLU A 73 -25.95 5.71 29.67
CA GLU A 73 -25.69 5.31 28.28
C GLU A 73 -25.75 6.50 27.31
N GLN A 74 -26.66 7.45 27.51
CA GLN A 74 -26.69 8.71 26.73
C GLN A 74 -25.40 9.50 26.88
N ASN A 75 -24.89 9.64 28.11
CA ASN A 75 -23.61 10.31 28.37
C ASN A 75 -22.45 9.58 27.69
N ARG A 76 -22.43 8.24 27.75
CA ARG A 76 -21.44 7.40 27.06
C ARG A 76 -21.49 7.60 25.54
N MET A 77 -22.69 7.61 24.95
CA MET A 77 -22.87 7.83 23.51
C MET A 77 -22.44 9.24 23.07
N ASN A 78 -22.81 10.28 23.82
CA ASN A 78 -22.38 11.65 23.52
C ASN A 78 -20.85 11.76 23.51
N ALA A 79 -20.17 11.10 24.44
CA ALA A 79 -18.73 11.08 24.48
C ALA A 79 -18.09 10.34 23.29
N LEU A 80 -18.70 9.24 22.83
CA LEU A 80 -18.26 8.55 21.61
C LEU A 80 -18.44 9.44 20.37
N ILE A 81 -19.52 10.23 20.30
CA ILE A 81 -19.74 11.21 19.22
C ILE A 81 -18.65 12.28 19.23
N GLU A 82 -18.36 12.88 20.40
CA GLU A 82 -17.29 13.87 20.52
C GLU A 82 -15.92 13.30 20.12
N ASN A 83 -15.62 12.07 20.54
CA ASN A 83 -14.38 11.38 20.16
C ASN A 83 -14.32 11.13 18.64
N LEU A 84 -15.43 10.70 18.03
CA LEU A 84 -15.52 10.53 16.59
C LEU A 84 -15.26 11.85 15.83
N ASP A 85 -15.83 12.96 16.30
CA ASP A 85 -15.60 14.29 15.72
C ASP A 85 -14.13 14.73 15.86
N CYS A 86 -13.50 14.46 17.01
CA CYS A 86 -12.07 14.70 17.20
C CYS A 86 -11.21 13.86 16.25
N ASN A 87 -11.51 12.56 16.12
CA ASN A 87 -10.78 11.66 15.22
C ASN A 87 -10.97 12.07 13.75
N LYS A 88 -12.18 12.48 13.37
CA LYS A 88 -12.45 13.05 12.04
C LYS A 88 -11.58 14.27 11.76
N LYS A 89 -11.49 15.21 12.69
CA LYS A 89 -10.62 16.40 12.55
C LYS A 89 -9.15 16.01 12.40
N ARG A 90 -8.67 15.07 13.21
CA ARG A 90 -7.29 14.56 13.11
C ARG A 90 -7.03 13.91 11.77
N ALA A 91 -7.92 13.02 11.30
CA ALA A 91 -7.79 12.36 10.01
C ALA A 91 -7.81 13.36 8.84
N LEU A 92 -8.67 14.38 8.88
CA LEU A 92 -8.65 15.46 7.88
C LEU A 92 -7.32 16.22 7.89
N GLN A 93 -6.79 16.53 9.07
CA GLN A 93 -5.50 17.20 9.21
C GLN A 93 -4.34 16.35 8.68
N ASP A 94 -4.36 15.04 8.94
CA ASP A 94 -3.35 14.10 8.44
C ASP A 94 -3.38 14.01 6.91
N ILE A 95 -4.58 14.01 6.31
CA ILE A 95 -4.76 14.08 4.85
C ILE A 95 -4.17 15.38 4.30
N GLU A 96 -4.48 16.53 4.91
CA GLU A 96 -3.92 17.82 4.50
C GLU A 96 -2.39 17.83 4.59
N ASN A 97 -1.83 17.35 5.70
CA ASN A 97 -0.38 17.26 5.89
C ASN A 97 0.29 16.37 4.83
N PHE A 98 -0.32 15.22 4.53
CA PHE A 98 0.18 14.33 3.49
C PHE A 98 0.21 14.98 2.10
N PHE A 99 -0.83 15.74 1.72
CA PHE A 99 -0.84 16.46 0.45
C PHE A 99 0.13 17.64 0.43
N ASP A 100 0.32 18.33 1.56
CA ASP A 100 1.35 19.36 1.72
C ASP A 100 2.76 18.78 1.51
N GLU A 101 3.05 17.60 2.06
CA GLU A 101 4.33 16.88 1.85
C GLU A 101 4.56 16.53 0.37
N ILE A 102 3.55 15.97 -0.31
CA ILE A 102 3.62 15.69 -1.76
C ILE A 102 3.91 16.97 -2.53
N LYS A 103 3.23 18.08 -2.22
CA LYS A 103 3.45 19.37 -2.86
C LYS A 103 4.88 19.88 -2.65
N GLN A 104 5.44 19.73 -1.45
CA GLN A 104 6.82 20.09 -1.16
C GLN A 104 7.82 19.23 -1.97
N LEU A 105 7.61 17.92 -2.02
CA LEU A 105 8.44 17.02 -2.82
C LEU A 105 8.42 17.38 -4.31
N LEU A 106 7.23 17.66 -4.86
CA LEU A 106 7.09 18.12 -6.24
C LEU A 106 7.79 19.46 -6.49
N GLN A 107 7.77 20.38 -5.53
CA GLN A 107 8.52 21.65 -5.61
C GLN A 107 10.03 21.43 -5.60
N ILE A 108 10.53 20.51 -4.78
CA ILE A 108 11.96 20.15 -4.75
C ILE A 108 12.38 19.58 -6.11
N GLN A 109 11.61 18.64 -6.66
CA GLN A 109 11.88 18.06 -7.98
C GLN A 109 11.85 19.10 -9.10
N LYS A 110 10.89 20.04 -9.05
CA LYS A 110 10.85 21.18 -9.98
C LYS A 110 12.12 22.01 -9.90
N ARG A 111 12.60 22.35 -8.70
CA ARG A 111 13.84 23.14 -8.52
C ARG A 111 15.05 22.40 -9.04
N ALA A 112 15.17 21.10 -8.77
CA ALA A 112 16.25 20.27 -9.29
C ALA A 112 16.25 20.21 -10.83
N ALA A 113 15.09 20.03 -11.46
CA ALA A 113 14.96 20.03 -12.92
C ALA A 113 15.37 21.39 -13.53
N LEU A 114 14.90 22.51 -12.95
CA LEU A 114 15.28 23.85 -13.40
C LEU A 114 16.78 24.11 -13.24
N TYR A 115 17.37 23.66 -12.12
CA TYR A 115 18.80 23.73 -11.89
C TYR A 115 19.57 22.97 -12.97
N ASN A 116 19.20 21.72 -13.27
CA ASN A 116 19.86 20.90 -14.28
C ASN A 116 19.80 21.53 -15.68
N VAL A 117 18.63 22.06 -16.07
CA VAL A 117 18.47 22.77 -17.36
C VAL A 117 19.35 24.01 -17.42
N THR A 118 19.39 24.79 -16.34
CA THR A 118 20.22 26.00 -16.24
C THR A 118 21.71 25.64 -16.30
N HIS A 119 22.12 24.60 -15.56
CA HIS A 119 23.49 24.10 -15.53
C HIS A 119 23.93 23.66 -16.93
N TYR A 120 23.16 22.79 -17.58
CA TYR A 120 23.43 22.31 -18.93
C TYR A 120 23.55 23.47 -19.93
N THR A 121 22.63 24.43 -19.87
CA THR A 121 22.65 25.61 -20.76
C THR A 121 23.92 26.45 -20.54
N ASN A 122 24.33 26.62 -19.28
CA ASN A 122 25.54 27.36 -18.94
C ASN A 122 26.81 26.62 -19.39
N GLU A 123 26.87 25.29 -19.24
CA GLU A 123 27.98 24.48 -19.76
C GLU A 123 28.09 24.60 -21.27
N LYS A 124 26.99 24.42 -21.99
CA LYS A 124 26.92 24.61 -23.45
C LYS A 124 27.36 26.01 -23.88
N LYS A 125 26.91 27.04 -23.17
CA LYS A 125 27.33 28.43 -23.42
C LYS A 125 28.83 28.62 -23.17
N ASN A 126 29.38 28.01 -22.13
CA ASN A 126 30.81 28.09 -21.82
C ASN A 126 31.66 27.40 -22.89
N GLU A 127 31.24 26.22 -23.37
CA GLU A 127 31.89 25.52 -24.49
C GLU A 127 31.95 26.40 -25.74
N LEU A 128 30.81 26.99 -26.14
CA LEU A 128 30.76 27.90 -27.29
C LEU A 128 31.61 29.16 -27.08
N THR A 129 31.62 29.71 -25.87
CA THR A 129 32.43 30.90 -25.54
C THR A 129 33.92 30.60 -25.64
N ASN A 130 34.34 29.42 -25.18
CA ASN A 130 35.74 28.96 -25.28
C ASN A 130 36.14 28.74 -26.74
N TYR A 131 35.28 28.13 -27.55
CA TYR A 131 35.54 27.94 -28.98
C TYR A 131 35.62 29.28 -29.73
N LEU A 132 34.73 30.22 -29.43
CA LEU A 132 34.78 31.57 -30.00
C LEU A 132 36.10 32.27 -29.67
N LYS A 133 36.57 32.17 -28.43
CA LYS A 133 37.86 32.74 -28.00
C LYS A 133 39.03 32.12 -28.79
N TYR A 134 39.02 30.79 -28.97
CA TYR A 134 40.01 30.10 -29.78
C TYR A 134 40.03 30.60 -31.23
N LEU A 135 38.85 30.79 -31.86
CA LEU A 135 38.75 31.33 -33.22
C LEU A 135 39.29 32.77 -33.31
N GLN A 136 39.01 33.61 -32.30
CA GLN A 136 39.56 34.96 -32.22
C GLN A 136 41.09 34.95 -32.13
N GLU A 137 41.67 34.09 -31.29
CA GLU A 137 43.12 33.94 -31.18
C GLU A 137 43.77 33.43 -32.49
N CYS A 138 43.10 32.53 -33.21
CA CYS A 138 43.53 32.10 -34.54
C CYS A 138 43.47 33.25 -35.56
N SER A 139 42.39 34.03 -35.55
CA SER A 139 42.23 35.19 -36.44
C SER A 139 43.31 36.24 -36.19
N THR A 140 43.63 36.54 -34.92
CA THR A 140 44.69 37.49 -34.57
C THR A 140 46.04 37.02 -35.08
N ARG A 141 46.41 35.76 -34.85
CA ARG A 141 47.67 35.18 -35.35
C ARG A 141 47.77 35.23 -36.88
N MET A 142 46.67 34.97 -37.59
CA MET A 142 46.63 35.03 -39.04
C MET A 142 46.82 36.47 -39.54
N ASN A 143 46.19 37.44 -38.88
CA ASN A 143 46.36 38.87 -39.19
C ASN A 143 47.80 39.33 -38.94
N ASP A 144 48.42 38.91 -37.83
CA ASP A 144 49.82 39.23 -37.53
C ASP A 144 50.75 38.68 -38.63
N TYR A 145 50.52 37.44 -39.07
CA TYR A 145 51.28 36.83 -40.16
C TYR A 145 51.10 37.57 -41.49
N ILE A 146 49.87 37.99 -41.82
CA ILE A 146 49.60 38.83 -42.99
C ILE A 146 50.36 40.16 -42.90
N ASN A 147 50.35 40.81 -41.75
CA ASN A 147 51.06 42.08 -41.53
C ASN A 147 52.57 41.91 -41.68
N GLU A 148 53.13 40.81 -41.17
CA GLU A 148 54.54 40.48 -41.39
C GLU A 148 54.83 40.32 -42.89
N LEU A 149 54.04 39.55 -43.63
CA LEU A 149 54.21 39.38 -45.07
C LEU A 149 54.19 40.71 -45.83
N ILE A 150 53.25 41.59 -45.51
CA ILE A 150 53.17 42.95 -46.10
C ILE A 150 54.42 43.76 -45.78
N PHE A 151 54.91 43.70 -44.53
CA PHE A 151 56.13 44.38 -44.11
C PHE A 151 57.36 43.85 -44.84
N TRP A 152 57.47 42.52 -45.04
CA TRP A 152 58.55 41.90 -45.79
C TRP A 152 58.55 42.30 -47.27
N ASP A 153 57.38 42.35 -47.92
CA ASP A 153 57.22 42.78 -49.31
C ASP A 153 57.64 44.25 -49.50
N SER A 154 57.26 45.10 -48.54
CA SER A 154 57.55 46.53 -48.58
C SER A 154 59.04 46.88 -48.39
N ASN A 155 59.86 45.97 -47.81
CA ASN A 155 61.21 46.28 -47.35
C ASN A 155 62.35 45.45 -47.99
N LYS A 156 62.07 44.51 -48.91
CA LYS A 156 63.13 43.68 -49.53
C LYS A 156 63.60 44.21 -50.90
N PRO A 157 64.93 44.28 -51.16
CA PRO A 157 65.44 44.38 -52.53
C PRO A 157 65.13 43.08 -53.28
N ARG A 158 64.79 43.17 -54.58
CA ARG A 158 64.47 42.03 -55.46
C ARG A 158 65.58 40.97 -55.40
N VAL A 159 65.41 39.93 -54.62
CA VAL A 159 66.24 38.72 -54.65
C VAL A 159 65.35 37.59 -55.12
N ASP A 160 65.58 37.14 -56.35
CA ASP A 160 64.85 36.05 -56.98
C ASP A 160 65.09 34.75 -56.19
N GLY A 161 64.02 34.13 -55.67
CA GLY A 161 64.05 32.74 -55.18
C GLY A 161 63.65 32.47 -53.72
N LEU A 162 63.03 33.40 -52.98
CA LEU A 162 62.56 33.12 -51.62
C LEU A 162 61.26 32.30 -51.62
N THR A 163 61.37 31.00 -51.35
CA THR A 163 60.26 30.17 -50.86
C THR A 163 59.85 30.69 -49.49
N ILE A 164 58.74 31.44 -49.45
CA ILE A 164 58.07 31.78 -48.19
C ILE A 164 57.69 30.45 -47.54
N PRO A 165 58.10 30.19 -46.28
CA PRO A 165 57.66 29.00 -45.56
C PRO A 165 56.16 29.14 -45.36
N PHE A 166 55.39 28.55 -46.26
CA PHE A 166 53.94 28.54 -46.18
C PHE A 166 53.60 27.86 -44.86
N CYS A 167 52.98 28.60 -43.94
CA CYS A 167 52.42 28.03 -42.72
C CYS A 167 51.28 27.09 -43.14
N SER A 168 51.63 25.86 -43.52
CA SER A 168 50.72 24.81 -43.97
C SER A 168 50.01 24.11 -42.81
N ASN A 169 50.06 24.69 -41.61
CA ASN A 169 49.16 24.32 -40.53
C ASN A 169 47.78 24.85 -40.90
N SER A 170 47.11 24.14 -41.81
CA SER A 170 45.72 24.40 -42.20
C SER A 170 44.91 24.57 -40.93
N LEU A 171 44.23 25.71 -40.79
CA LEU A 171 43.29 25.95 -39.71
C LEU A 171 42.27 24.80 -39.71
N GLN A 172 42.45 23.82 -38.83
CA GLN A 172 41.48 22.74 -38.65
C GLN A 172 40.38 23.29 -37.77
N LEU A 173 39.33 23.78 -38.42
CA LEU A 173 38.10 24.13 -37.73
C LEU A 173 37.50 22.83 -37.17
N ASP A 174 37.02 22.90 -35.93
CA ASP A 174 36.39 21.75 -35.30
C ASP A 174 35.04 21.52 -35.99
N GLN A 175 34.95 20.46 -36.80
CA GLN A 175 33.75 20.12 -37.54
C GLN A 175 32.57 19.86 -36.59
N ALA A 176 32.82 19.40 -35.36
CA ALA A 176 31.78 19.17 -34.36
C ALA A 176 31.07 20.44 -33.92
N MET A 177 31.70 21.62 -34.08
CA MET A 177 31.10 22.91 -33.74
C MET A 177 30.12 23.42 -34.80
N TYR A 178 30.19 22.91 -36.04
CA TYR A 178 29.24 23.25 -37.09
C TYR A 178 27.88 22.55 -36.92
N ASP A 179 27.91 21.34 -36.37
CA ASP A 179 26.72 20.54 -36.08
C ASP A 179 26.26 20.69 -34.62
N TYR A 180 26.75 21.72 -33.92
CA TYR A 180 26.50 21.90 -32.50
C TYR A 180 25.04 22.26 -32.24
N ASP A 181 24.28 21.30 -31.73
CA ASP A 181 22.89 21.51 -31.37
C ASP A 181 22.75 22.47 -30.19
N THR A 182 22.09 23.59 -30.43
CA THR A 182 21.78 24.63 -29.43
C THR A 182 20.39 24.44 -28.82
N SER A 183 19.63 23.46 -29.29
CA SER A 183 18.31 23.18 -28.78
C SER A 183 18.38 22.55 -27.38
N VAL A 184 17.53 23.04 -26.49
CA VAL A 184 17.30 22.44 -25.17
C VAL A 184 15.91 21.86 -25.19
N ILE A 185 15.78 20.63 -25.69
CA ILE A 185 14.51 19.92 -25.75
C ILE A 185 14.36 19.09 -24.47
N LEU A 186 13.45 19.51 -23.59
CA LEU A 186 13.04 18.71 -22.45
C LEU A 186 12.14 17.56 -22.92
N GLY A 187 12.76 16.40 -23.13
CA GLY A 187 12.04 15.14 -23.27
C GLY A 187 11.44 14.72 -21.93
N LEU A 188 10.23 15.19 -21.62
CA LEU A 188 9.43 14.53 -20.60
C LEU A 188 8.97 13.21 -21.22
N ASN A 189 9.58 12.09 -20.80
CA ASN A 189 9.15 10.76 -21.24
C ASN A 189 7.65 10.65 -20.97
N ASN A 190 6.88 10.69 -22.05
CA ASN A 190 5.51 11.20 -22.06
C ASN A 190 4.50 10.13 -21.63
N ASP A 191 4.88 9.26 -20.70
CA ASP A 191 3.95 8.44 -19.95
C ASP A 191 3.31 9.31 -18.85
N LYS A 192 2.70 10.42 -19.24
CA LYS A 192 1.86 11.23 -18.34
C LYS A 192 0.81 10.35 -17.65
N ASP A 193 0.36 9.31 -18.35
CA ASP A 193 -0.53 8.30 -17.83
C ASP A 193 0.13 7.49 -16.69
N ASN A 194 1.43 7.19 -16.74
CA ASN A 194 2.09 6.40 -15.69
C ASN A 194 2.28 7.18 -14.39
N ILE A 195 2.63 8.47 -14.41
CA ILE A 195 2.78 9.25 -13.17
C ILE A 195 1.41 9.49 -12.54
N SER A 196 0.38 9.84 -13.33
CA SER A 196 -0.97 10.03 -12.80
C SER A 196 -1.53 8.72 -12.27
N CYS A 197 -1.34 7.60 -12.98
CA CYS A 197 -1.77 6.29 -12.51
C CYS A 197 -1.02 5.86 -11.26
N SER A 198 0.30 6.10 -11.18
CA SER A 198 1.10 5.74 -9.99
C SER A 198 0.69 6.55 -8.77
N LEU A 199 0.49 7.87 -8.93
CA LEU A 199 -0.02 8.72 -7.85
C LEU A 199 -1.43 8.31 -7.44
N GLN A 200 -2.32 8.04 -8.40
CA GLN A 200 -3.67 7.57 -8.12
C GLN A 200 -3.65 6.22 -7.39
N GLN A 201 -2.78 5.28 -7.78
CA GLN A 201 -2.59 4.00 -7.10
C GLN A 201 -2.08 4.19 -5.67
N ILE A 202 -1.06 5.05 -5.46
CA ILE A 202 -0.54 5.36 -4.13
C ILE A 202 -1.64 5.99 -3.27
N LEU A 203 -2.41 6.93 -3.82
CA LEU A 203 -3.53 7.56 -3.11
C LEU A 203 -4.61 6.53 -2.73
N ASN A 204 -4.98 5.65 -3.65
CA ASN A 204 -5.96 4.59 -3.40
C ASN A 204 -5.46 3.57 -2.37
N GLN A 205 -4.16 3.31 -2.30
CA GLN A 205 -3.56 2.40 -1.32
C GLN A 205 -3.38 3.03 0.05
N LYS A 206 -3.05 4.33 0.11
CA LYS A 206 -2.71 5.04 1.35
C LYS A 206 -3.92 5.66 2.04
N LEU A 207 -4.95 6.04 1.28
CA LEU A 207 -6.11 6.75 1.79
C LEU A 207 -7.28 5.77 1.97
N VAL A 208 -7.11 4.88 2.93
CA VAL A 208 -8.15 3.94 3.33
C VAL A 208 -8.52 4.18 4.78
N ILE A 209 -9.82 4.32 5.04
CA ILE A 209 -10.33 4.42 6.41
C ILE A 209 -10.31 3.02 7.01
N VAL A 210 -9.46 2.80 8.01
CA VAL A 210 -9.42 1.50 8.70
C VAL A 210 -10.45 1.50 9.82
N GLU A 211 -11.48 0.65 9.71
CA GLU A 211 -12.46 0.50 10.78
C GLU A 211 -11.88 -0.33 11.94
N GLN A 212 -12.10 0.13 13.16
CA GLN A 212 -11.77 -0.62 14.37
C GLN A 212 -12.81 -1.71 14.59
N GLY A 213 -12.56 -2.86 13.99
CA GLY A 213 -13.33 -4.08 14.17
C GLY A 213 -12.56 -5.25 13.57
N SER A 214 -13.04 -6.46 13.82
CA SER A 214 -12.41 -7.66 13.27
C SER A 214 -13.42 -8.50 12.53
N ILE A 215 -12.93 -9.16 11.50
CA ILE A 215 -13.65 -10.19 10.79
C ILE A 215 -12.91 -11.50 10.97
N LYS A 216 -13.65 -12.56 11.31
CA LYS A 216 -13.11 -13.88 11.57
C LYS A 216 -13.83 -14.89 10.70
N VAL A 217 -13.07 -15.84 10.16
CA VAL A 217 -13.64 -17.04 9.54
C VAL A 217 -13.91 -18.01 10.69
N GLU A 218 -15.18 -18.33 10.95
CA GLU A 218 -15.57 -19.23 12.03
C GLU A 218 -15.37 -20.70 11.64
N ASP A 219 -15.69 -21.06 10.40
CA ASP A 219 -15.55 -22.42 9.89
C ASP A 219 -15.49 -22.46 8.36
N ILE A 220 -14.96 -23.55 7.80
CA ILE A 220 -14.92 -23.78 6.35
C ILE A 220 -15.39 -25.20 6.10
N ILE A 221 -16.55 -25.35 5.47
CA ILE A 221 -17.11 -26.66 5.11
C ILE A 221 -16.88 -26.91 3.64
N ILE A 222 -16.18 -27.99 3.31
CA ILE A 222 -15.97 -28.42 1.93
C ILE A 222 -17.06 -29.40 1.54
N GLN A 223 -17.67 -29.17 0.39
CA GLN A 223 -18.72 -29.99 -0.19
C GLN A 223 -18.39 -30.32 -1.65
N ARG A 224 -19.00 -31.39 -2.15
CA ARG A 224 -19.00 -31.70 -3.57
C ARG A 224 -20.21 -31.02 -4.20
N ASN A 225 -20.02 -30.31 -5.30
CA ASN A 225 -21.15 -29.83 -6.10
C ASN A 225 -21.57 -30.90 -7.12
N ASP A 226 -22.68 -30.69 -7.82
CA ASP A 226 -23.19 -31.62 -8.85
C ASP A 226 -22.21 -31.83 -10.03
N THR A 227 -21.23 -30.94 -10.19
CA THR A 227 -20.21 -30.99 -11.25
C THR A 227 -18.90 -31.68 -10.82
N ASP A 228 -18.89 -32.36 -9.67
CA ASP A 228 -17.70 -32.98 -9.06
C ASP A 228 -16.57 -32.00 -8.70
N ASN A 229 -16.84 -30.70 -8.76
CA ASN A 229 -15.90 -29.67 -8.33
C ASN A 229 -16.05 -29.39 -6.84
N PRO A 230 -14.94 -29.06 -6.14
CA PRO A 230 -15.01 -28.65 -4.74
C PRO A 230 -15.79 -27.35 -4.60
N MET A 231 -16.73 -27.32 -3.66
CA MET A 231 -17.40 -26.12 -3.19
C MET A 231 -16.98 -25.88 -1.73
N ALA A 232 -16.67 -24.63 -1.37
CA ALA A 232 -16.34 -24.28 0.01
C ALA A 232 -17.36 -23.29 0.57
N LEU A 233 -18.01 -23.65 1.67
CA LEU A 233 -18.88 -22.79 2.46
C LEU A 233 -18.05 -22.16 3.57
N VAL A 234 -17.74 -20.88 3.44
CA VAL A 234 -16.95 -20.11 4.40
C VAL A 234 -17.90 -19.39 5.36
N TYR A 235 -17.97 -19.87 6.59
CA TYR A 235 -18.72 -19.25 7.68
C TYR A 235 -17.88 -18.15 8.31
N TRP A 236 -18.51 -17.02 8.59
CA TRP A 236 -17.81 -15.88 9.13
C TRP A 236 -18.61 -15.13 10.17
N CYS A 237 -17.90 -14.39 11.02
CA CYS A 237 -18.49 -13.42 11.93
C CYS A 237 -17.68 -12.12 11.95
N VAL A 238 -18.37 -11.03 12.29
CA VAL A 238 -17.73 -9.76 12.62
C VAL A 238 -17.88 -9.45 14.10
N ASP A 239 -16.90 -8.72 14.63
CA ASP A 239 -16.93 -8.17 15.98
C ASP A 239 -16.56 -6.69 15.95
N GLY A 240 -17.35 -5.87 16.67
CA GLY A 240 -17.16 -4.43 16.76
C GLY A 240 -17.54 -3.62 15.50
N LEU A 241 -18.23 -4.21 14.52
CA LEU A 241 -18.62 -3.53 13.28
C LEU A 241 -20.13 -3.32 13.18
N THR A 242 -20.53 -2.12 12.75
CA THR A 242 -21.93 -1.83 12.41
C THR A 242 -22.16 -2.18 10.95
N ILE A 243 -22.93 -3.24 10.72
CA ILE A 243 -23.27 -3.69 9.37
C ILE A 243 -24.57 -3.01 8.93
N ASP A 244 -24.57 -2.49 7.69
CA ASP A 244 -25.72 -1.90 7.02
C ASP A 244 -25.87 -2.43 5.58
N ASP A 245 -26.86 -1.92 4.85
CA ASP A 245 -27.14 -2.27 3.45
C ASP A 245 -26.02 -1.89 2.46
N ARG A 246 -25.02 -1.12 2.92
CA ARG A 246 -23.88 -0.63 2.13
C ARG A 246 -22.58 -1.35 2.48
N SER A 247 -22.66 -2.31 3.39
CA SER A 247 -21.57 -3.15 3.82
C SER A 247 -21.37 -4.30 2.84
N SER A 248 -20.11 -4.63 2.57
CA SER A 248 -19.76 -5.74 1.70
C SER A 248 -18.54 -6.48 2.25
N PHE A 249 -18.45 -7.77 1.96
CA PHE A 249 -17.37 -8.63 2.40
C PHE A 249 -16.53 -9.03 1.20
N GLU A 250 -15.22 -8.89 1.28
CA GLU A 250 -14.31 -9.34 0.23
C GLU A 250 -13.57 -10.57 0.73
N LEU A 251 -13.87 -11.71 0.10
CA LEU A 251 -13.18 -12.97 0.34
C LEU A 251 -12.09 -13.15 -0.71
N GLU A 252 -10.84 -13.19 -0.27
CA GLU A 252 -9.70 -13.44 -1.14
C GLU A 252 -9.20 -14.87 -0.95
N VAL A 253 -8.92 -15.53 -2.07
CA VAL A 253 -8.37 -16.87 -2.11
C VAL A 253 -7.11 -16.86 -2.98
N SER A 254 -6.06 -17.53 -2.50
CA SER A 254 -4.82 -17.76 -3.24
C SER A 254 -4.46 -19.24 -3.22
N SER A 255 -3.99 -19.79 -4.34
CA SER A 255 -3.47 -21.16 -4.40
C SER A 255 -2.03 -21.22 -3.90
N CYS A 256 -1.72 -22.11 -2.97
CA CYS A 256 -0.35 -22.40 -2.55
C CYS A 256 0.33 -23.32 -3.57
N ASN A 257 0.72 -22.80 -4.73
CA ASN A 257 1.59 -23.56 -5.63
C ASN A 257 3.04 -23.31 -5.21
N GLU A 258 3.76 -24.37 -4.83
CA GLU A 258 5.14 -24.30 -4.31
C GLU A 258 6.15 -23.64 -5.27
N ASN A 259 5.80 -23.47 -6.54
CA ASN A 259 6.69 -22.97 -7.59
C ASN A 259 6.39 -21.54 -8.08
N ASP A 260 5.29 -20.92 -7.65
CA ASP A 260 4.93 -19.56 -8.09
C ASP A 260 5.06 -18.58 -6.93
N ASN A 261 6.15 -17.80 -6.92
CA ASN A 261 6.36 -16.70 -5.96
C ASN A 261 5.38 -15.52 -6.13
N ASN A 262 4.47 -15.60 -7.10
CA ASN A 262 3.44 -14.59 -7.32
C ASN A 262 2.12 -15.09 -6.75
N ASP A 263 1.91 -14.83 -5.45
CA ASP A 263 0.62 -15.02 -4.79
C ASP A 263 -0.45 -14.14 -5.46
N LYS A 264 -1.07 -14.68 -6.50
CA LYS A 264 -2.21 -14.05 -7.17
C LYS A 264 -3.46 -14.32 -6.36
N TRP A 265 -3.79 -13.36 -5.50
CA TRP A 265 -5.10 -13.31 -4.85
C TRP A 265 -6.18 -13.04 -5.88
N TYR A 266 -7.25 -13.82 -5.84
CA TYR A 266 -8.47 -13.50 -6.58
C TYR A 266 -9.62 -13.26 -5.60
N ILE A 267 -10.42 -12.24 -5.92
CA ILE A 267 -11.65 -11.93 -5.19
C ILE A 267 -12.67 -12.99 -5.58
N SER A 268 -13.14 -13.78 -4.61
CA SER A 268 -14.05 -14.89 -4.86
C SER A 268 -15.52 -14.51 -4.73
N ALA A 269 -15.87 -13.56 -3.88
CA ALA A 269 -17.26 -13.14 -3.68
C ALA A 269 -17.35 -11.79 -2.98
N MET A 270 -18.42 -11.05 -3.30
CA MET A 270 -18.94 -9.94 -2.51
C MET A 270 -20.35 -10.26 -2.05
N SER A 271 -20.54 -10.51 -0.75
CA SER A 271 -21.88 -10.64 -0.18
C SER A 271 -22.34 -9.27 0.33
N PRO A 272 -23.47 -8.72 -0.14
CA PRO A 272 -24.20 -7.73 0.62
C PRO A 272 -24.87 -8.47 1.79
N GLY A 273 -24.82 -7.94 3.00
CA GLY A 273 -25.53 -8.57 4.10
C GLY A 273 -25.57 -7.70 5.32
N ALA A 274 -26.75 -7.59 5.93
CA ALA A 274 -27.01 -6.87 7.18
C ALA A 274 -26.72 -7.72 8.44
N ASN A 275 -26.11 -8.90 8.28
CA ASN A 275 -25.96 -9.88 9.35
C ASN A 275 -24.53 -9.92 9.87
N THR A 276 -24.36 -10.01 11.19
CA THR A 276 -23.05 -10.18 11.84
C THR A 276 -22.41 -11.54 11.61
N ARG A 277 -23.17 -12.47 11.01
CA ARG A 277 -22.71 -13.78 10.56
C ARG A 277 -23.26 -14.08 9.18
N GLY A 278 -22.49 -14.81 8.38
CA GLY A 278 -22.93 -15.24 7.07
C GLY A 278 -22.15 -16.43 6.55
N VAL A 279 -22.53 -16.85 5.35
CA VAL A 279 -21.88 -17.92 4.60
C VAL A 279 -21.57 -17.39 3.22
N ILE A 280 -20.32 -17.56 2.79
CA ILE A 280 -19.90 -17.29 1.42
C ILE A 280 -19.61 -18.61 0.74
N ILE A 281 -20.17 -18.80 -0.46
CA ILE A 281 -19.94 -19.97 -1.28
C ILE A 281 -18.80 -19.65 -2.25
N ILE A 282 -17.67 -20.34 -2.11
CA ILE A 282 -16.61 -20.34 -3.12
C ILE A 282 -16.91 -21.45 -4.13
N ASN A 283 -16.75 -21.11 -5.41
CA ASN A 283 -16.97 -21.98 -6.57
C ASN A 283 -18.41 -22.06 -7.09
N ASP A 284 -19.13 -20.92 -7.05
CA ASP A 284 -20.33 -20.74 -7.86
C ASP A 284 -19.99 -20.92 -9.36
N GLU A 285 -20.88 -21.52 -10.12
CA GLU A 285 -20.68 -22.33 -11.35
C GLU A 285 -19.87 -21.67 -12.49
N LYS A 286 -19.59 -20.37 -12.39
CA LYS A 286 -19.00 -19.56 -13.46
C LYS A 286 -17.49 -19.54 -13.50
N GLU A 287 -16.79 -19.86 -12.40
CA GLU A 287 -15.35 -19.63 -12.33
C GLU A 287 -14.48 -20.85 -12.01
N ASN A 288 -15.03 -21.98 -11.54
CA ASN A 288 -14.32 -23.26 -11.29
C ASN A 288 -12.86 -23.11 -10.80
N LYS A 289 -12.65 -22.27 -9.77
CA LYS A 289 -11.31 -21.85 -9.31
C LYS A 289 -10.69 -22.85 -8.33
N LEU A 290 -11.53 -23.60 -7.62
CA LEU A 290 -11.08 -24.60 -6.68
C LEU A 290 -10.89 -25.95 -7.38
N LYS A 291 -9.79 -26.63 -7.07
CA LYS A 291 -9.44 -27.96 -7.61
C LYS A 291 -9.09 -28.89 -6.46
N TRP A 292 -9.53 -30.14 -6.55
CA TRP A 292 -9.09 -31.20 -5.65
C TRP A 292 -7.57 -31.37 -5.70
N GLY A 293 -6.99 -31.80 -4.59
CA GLY A 293 -5.55 -32.02 -4.42
C GLY A 293 -4.74 -30.76 -4.13
N ASN A 294 -5.35 -29.56 -4.19
CA ASN A 294 -4.65 -28.29 -4.01
C ASN A 294 -4.82 -27.72 -2.59
N LYS A 295 -3.81 -26.94 -2.18
CA LYS A 295 -3.82 -26.14 -0.96
C LYS A 295 -4.12 -24.68 -1.30
N TYR A 296 -4.96 -24.04 -0.49
CA TYR A 296 -5.40 -22.66 -0.64
C TYR A 296 -5.18 -21.88 0.65
N ILE A 297 -4.94 -20.57 0.51
CA ILE A 297 -5.00 -19.60 1.59
C ILE A 297 -6.26 -18.77 1.39
N ILE A 298 -7.06 -18.67 2.45
CA ILE A 298 -8.28 -17.89 2.47
C ILE A 298 -8.12 -16.80 3.53
N ARG A 299 -8.48 -15.58 3.15
CA ARG A 299 -8.59 -14.44 4.08
C ARG A 299 -9.76 -13.58 3.67
N MET A 300 -10.27 -12.81 4.61
CA MET A 300 -11.45 -11.99 4.37
C MET A 300 -11.27 -10.61 4.99
N LYS A 301 -11.85 -9.59 4.35
CA LYS A 301 -11.93 -8.23 4.90
C LYS A 301 -13.34 -7.70 4.72
N PHE A 302 -13.74 -6.81 5.61
CA PHE A 302 -15.00 -6.08 5.53
C PHE A 302 -14.77 -4.74 4.83
N HIS A 303 -15.73 -4.31 4.04
CA HIS A 303 -15.77 -3.00 3.39
C HIS A 303 -17.06 -2.27 3.73
N ARG A 304 -16.96 -0.96 3.95
CA ARG A 304 -18.11 -0.06 4.01
C ARG A 304 -17.86 1.15 3.12
N PHE A 305 -18.87 1.53 2.33
CA PHE A 305 -18.80 2.70 1.45
C PHE A 305 -17.66 2.71 0.41
N LYS A 306 -17.05 1.56 0.07
CA LYS A 306 -15.85 1.43 -0.79
C LYS A 306 -14.57 2.13 -0.27
N ILE A 307 -14.67 2.99 0.75
CA ILE A 307 -13.58 3.82 1.26
C ILE A 307 -13.08 3.38 2.63
N SER A 308 -13.89 2.62 3.37
CA SER A 308 -13.45 2.02 4.63
C SER A 308 -13.34 0.50 4.50
N GLN A 309 -12.34 -0.05 5.18
CA GLN A 309 -12.14 -1.49 5.26
C GLN A 309 -11.56 -1.88 6.61
N THR A 310 -11.75 -3.14 7.01
CA THR A 310 -10.99 -3.72 8.13
C THR A 310 -9.62 -4.21 7.64
N PRO A 311 -8.67 -4.46 8.56
CA PRO A 311 -7.60 -5.40 8.26
C PRO A 311 -8.18 -6.73 7.78
N PHE A 312 -7.37 -7.48 7.01
CA PHE A 312 -7.71 -8.86 6.71
C PHE A 312 -7.80 -9.68 8.00
N SER A 313 -8.69 -10.69 7.98
CA SER A 313 -8.67 -11.79 8.93
C SER A 313 -7.31 -12.49 8.93
N GLU A 314 -7.08 -13.33 9.93
CA GLU A 314 -6.00 -14.31 9.87
C GLU A 314 -6.07 -15.15 8.58
N ASN A 315 -4.93 -15.69 8.16
CA ASN A 315 -4.84 -16.56 6.99
C ASN A 315 -5.30 -17.97 7.37
N TYR A 316 -6.29 -18.50 6.66
CA TYR A 316 -6.79 -19.86 6.84
C TYR A 316 -6.29 -20.75 5.71
N PHE A 317 -5.59 -21.82 6.06
CA PHE A 317 -5.10 -22.80 5.09
C PHE A 317 -6.12 -23.91 4.89
N VAL A 318 -6.54 -24.11 3.66
CA VAL A 318 -7.52 -25.13 3.27
C VAL A 318 -6.87 -26.10 2.30
N TYR A 319 -6.88 -27.38 2.62
CA TYR A 319 -6.46 -28.43 1.70
C TYR A 319 -7.69 -29.14 1.16
N LEU A 320 -7.91 -29.04 -0.15
CA LEU A 320 -9.07 -29.66 -0.80
C LEU A 320 -8.70 -31.09 -1.17
N THR A 321 -9.34 -32.07 -0.52
CA THR A 321 -9.17 -33.48 -0.81
C THR A 321 -10.53 -34.14 -0.98
N ASP A 322 -10.70 -34.89 -2.06
CA ASP A 322 -11.89 -35.70 -2.37
C ASP A 322 -12.02 -36.91 -1.43
N ASN A 323 -10.89 -37.44 -0.94
CA ASN A 323 -10.81 -38.67 -0.15
C ASN A 323 -11.66 -38.73 1.13
N PHE A 324 -12.18 -37.60 1.64
CA PHE A 324 -12.88 -37.55 2.94
C PHE A 324 -14.33 -37.04 2.86
N ILE A 325 -14.77 -36.53 1.73
CA ILE A 325 -16.08 -35.85 1.64
C ILE A 325 -17.24 -36.84 1.69
N ASP A 326 -17.02 -38.07 1.22
CA ASP A 326 -18.02 -39.15 1.25
C ASP A 326 -17.90 -40.04 2.51
N SER A 327 -17.09 -39.64 3.51
CA SER A 327 -16.90 -40.45 4.72
C SER A 327 -18.14 -40.43 5.60
N ASN A 328 -18.97 -41.47 5.51
CA ASN A 328 -20.11 -41.71 6.40
C ASN A 328 -19.69 -42.15 7.83
N ILE A 329 -18.39 -42.32 8.08
CA ILE A 329 -17.86 -42.96 9.31
C ILE A 329 -17.31 -41.94 10.30
N ILE A 330 -16.76 -40.82 9.82
CA ILE A 330 -16.15 -39.80 10.66
C ILE A 330 -16.69 -38.45 10.23
N ASN A 331 -17.47 -37.80 11.10
CA ASN A 331 -17.97 -36.45 10.85
C ASN A 331 -16.93 -35.38 11.26
N ALA A 332 -17.09 -34.15 10.78
CA ALA A 332 -16.13 -33.06 11.03
C ALA A 332 -15.91 -32.74 12.52
N LYS A 333 -16.91 -32.96 13.39
CA LYS A 333 -16.75 -32.80 14.84
C LYS A 333 -15.83 -33.87 15.43
N GLU A 334 -15.93 -35.10 14.94
CA GLU A 334 -15.04 -36.19 15.33
C GLU A 334 -13.62 -35.97 14.83
N ILE A 335 -13.41 -35.38 13.66
CA ILE A 335 -12.07 -34.98 13.18
C ILE A 335 -11.42 -33.98 14.16
N LYS A 336 -12.11 -32.90 14.55
CA LYS A 336 -11.59 -31.92 15.52
C LYS A 336 -11.29 -32.56 16.88
N ALA A 337 -12.12 -33.49 17.34
CA ALA A 337 -11.87 -34.25 18.57
C ALA A 337 -10.63 -35.13 18.44
N LEU A 338 -10.46 -35.81 17.31
CA LEU A 338 -9.27 -36.63 17.02
C LEU A 338 -8.00 -35.78 16.90
N GLU A 339 -8.08 -34.61 16.27
CA GLU A 339 -6.97 -33.64 16.20
C GLU A 339 -6.57 -33.12 17.58
N SER A 340 -7.54 -32.88 18.48
CA SER A 340 -7.28 -32.43 19.85
C SER A 340 -6.57 -33.48 20.72
N LEU A 341 -6.67 -34.76 20.35
CA LEU A 341 -6.00 -35.87 21.02
C LEU A 341 -4.55 -36.05 20.53
N LEU A 342 -4.14 -35.31 19.50
CA LEU A 342 -2.78 -35.37 18.98
C LEU A 342 -1.86 -34.40 19.76
N PRO A 343 -0.57 -34.75 19.92
CA PRO A 343 0.39 -33.85 20.54
C PRO A 343 0.50 -32.56 19.71
N GLN A 344 0.54 -31.40 20.39
CA GLN A 344 0.48 -30.05 19.78
C GLN A 344 1.54 -29.73 18.71
N ASN A 345 2.53 -30.61 18.51
CA ASN A 345 3.68 -30.40 17.63
C ASN A 345 3.53 -31.07 16.24
N TYR A 346 2.40 -31.73 15.95
CA TYR A 346 2.19 -32.42 14.67
C TYR A 346 1.17 -31.67 13.81
N SER A 347 1.61 -31.21 12.63
CA SER A 347 0.85 -30.29 11.76
C SER A 347 0.06 -30.97 10.64
N LYS A 348 0.15 -32.29 10.49
CA LYS A 348 -0.59 -33.05 9.47
C LYS A 348 -1.03 -34.41 9.99
N VAL A 349 -2.34 -34.63 10.05
CA VAL A 349 -2.94 -35.95 10.27
C VAL A 349 -3.23 -36.55 8.89
N LYS A 350 -2.65 -37.71 8.59
CA LYS A 350 -3.11 -38.55 7.48
C LYS A 350 -3.83 -39.75 8.07
N LEU A 351 -5.13 -39.88 7.81
CA LEU A 351 -5.86 -41.11 8.13
C LEU A 351 -5.31 -42.24 7.24
N LEU A 352 -4.44 -43.06 7.80
CA LEU A 352 -3.84 -44.23 7.15
C LEU A 352 -4.51 -45.51 7.65
N TYR A 353 -5.84 -45.59 7.59
CA TYR A 353 -6.49 -46.90 7.60
C TYR A 353 -7.83 -46.88 6.86
N ARG A 354 -7.89 -47.68 5.79
CA ARG A 354 -9.05 -48.01 4.98
C ARG A 354 -9.47 -49.43 5.37
N GLY A 355 -10.71 -49.61 5.83
CA GLY A 355 -11.38 -50.90 5.66
C GLY A 355 -11.53 -51.14 4.16
N SER A 356 -10.72 -52.02 3.59
CA SER A 356 -10.71 -52.25 2.15
C SER A 356 -12.00 -52.93 1.68
N GLU A 357 -12.40 -52.66 0.43
CA GLU A 357 -13.42 -53.45 -0.30
C GLU A 357 -13.02 -54.93 -0.46
N TYR A 358 -11.77 -55.29 -0.17
CA TYR A 358 -11.24 -56.65 -0.25
C TYR A 358 -11.25 -57.34 1.12
N ASN A 359 -12.44 -57.60 1.68
CA ASN A 359 -12.69 -58.60 2.73
C ASN A 359 -11.58 -58.75 3.80
N PHE A 360 -11.03 -57.64 4.28
CA PHE A 360 -10.18 -57.65 5.46
C PHE A 360 -11.14 -57.82 6.64
N ASP A 361 -11.46 -59.08 6.95
CA ASP A 361 -12.45 -59.45 7.93
C ASP A 361 -12.15 -58.72 9.25
N ALA A 362 -13.09 -57.88 9.69
CA ALA A 362 -13.04 -57.16 10.94
C ALA A 362 -12.69 -58.08 12.13
N LYS A 363 -13.00 -59.38 12.04
CA LYS A 363 -12.65 -60.41 13.02
C LYS A 363 -11.14 -60.68 13.11
N ALA A 364 -10.40 -60.68 12.00
CA ALA A 364 -8.95 -60.87 12.00
C ALA A 364 -8.22 -59.68 12.65
N PHE A 365 -8.73 -58.46 12.44
CA PHE A 365 -8.26 -57.25 13.10
C PHE A 365 -8.63 -57.21 14.60
N ARG A 366 -9.89 -57.53 14.94
CA ARG A 366 -10.38 -57.65 16.34
C ARG A 366 -9.68 -58.75 17.15
N ASN A 367 -9.16 -59.80 16.52
CA ASN A 367 -8.43 -60.84 17.25
C ASN A 367 -7.02 -60.40 17.65
N LYS A 368 -6.42 -59.43 16.95
CA LYS A 368 -5.10 -58.86 17.29
C LYS A 368 -5.20 -57.70 18.28
N CYS A 369 -6.23 -56.87 18.18
CA CYS A 369 -6.55 -55.82 19.14
C CYS A 369 -7.54 -56.41 20.13
N ASN A 370 -7.07 -56.83 21.32
CA ASN A 370 -7.73 -57.54 22.44
C ASN A 370 -9.19 -57.18 22.86
N GLY A 371 -9.95 -56.44 22.06
CA GLY A 371 -11.41 -56.55 21.95
C GLY A 371 -12.20 -55.95 23.10
N LYS A 372 -11.53 -55.21 23.99
CA LYS A 372 -12.18 -54.67 25.20
C LYS A 372 -12.72 -53.26 25.04
N GLU A 373 -12.35 -52.50 24.01
CA GLU A 373 -12.82 -51.11 23.79
C GLU A 373 -12.93 -50.72 22.30
N GLN A 374 -13.70 -49.66 22.01
CA GLN A 374 -13.76 -49.01 20.69
C GLN A 374 -12.35 -48.54 20.30
N THR A 375 -11.74 -49.20 19.32
CA THR A 375 -10.37 -48.89 18.92
C THR A 375 -10.38 -48.13 17.60
N ILE A 376 -10.05 -46.83 17.67
CA ILE A 376 -9.67 -46.02 16.51
C ILE A 376 -8.16 -46.18 16.35
N VAL A 377 -7.69 -46.65 15.20
CA VAL A 377 -6.25 -46.71 14.89
C VAL A 377 -5.88 -45.47 14.06
N ILE A 378 -5.18 -44.55 14.69
CA ILE A 378 -4.57 -43.37 14.07
C ILE A 378 -3.09 -43.68 13.92
N VAL A 379 -2.61 -43.83 12.69
CA VAL A 379 -1.18 -44.00 12.41
C VAL A 379 -0.57 -42.63 12.17
N LEU A 380 0.25 -42.16 13.12
CA LEU A 380 1.11 -40.99 12.94
C LEU A 380 2.26 -41.36 12.01
N SER A 381 2.33 -40.70 10.85
CA SER A 381 3.46 -40.80 9.93
C SER A 381 4.44 -39.65 10.20
N GLU A 382 5.66 -39.96 10.63
CA GLU A 382 6.70 -38.97 11.00
C GLU A 382 7.33 -38.20 9.83
N LEU A 383 6.88 -38.40 8.59
CA LEU A 383 7.56 -37.81 7.44
C LEU A 383 6.93 -36.47 7.03
N ASN A 384 7.53 -35.41 7.56
CA ASN A 384 7.60 -34.10 6.90
C ASN A 384 8.32 -34.27 5.55
N TYR A 385 7.56 -34.29 4.47
CA TYR A 385 8.03 -33.87 3.15
C TYR A 385 7.22 -32.65 2.72
#